data_AF-A0A174QA68-F1
#
_entry.id   AF-A0A174QA68-F1
#
_cell.length_a   1.000
_cell.length_b   1.000
_cell.length_c   1.000
_cell.angle_alpha   90.00
_cell.angle_beta   90.00
_cell.angle_gamma   90.00
#
_symmetry.space_group_name_H-M   'P 1'
#
loop_
_entity.id
_entity.type
_entity.pdbx_description
1 polymer ?
#
loop_
_entity_poly.entity_id
_entity_poly.type
_entity_poly.pdbx_seq_one_letter_code
_entity_poly.pdbx_strand_id
1 'polypeptide(L)' 'MVTQANERLGDGHLTLSVQTRPIRGGLILSDGDVEVNCTFETLVRLLRGEMDRTVVEVLFG' A
#
# COMPACT_ATOMS: atom_id res chain seq x y z
N MET A 1 -5.63 15.17 3.54
CA MET A 1 -4.95 13.91 3.16
C MET A 1 -3.70 14.21 2.33
N VAL A 2 -3.81 14.57 1.04
CA VAL A 2 -2.63 14.89 0.20
C VAL A 2 -1.90 16.17 0.61
N THR A 3 -2.63 17.19 1.09
CA THR A 3 -2.02 18.45 1.59
C THR A 3 -1.04 18.20 2.72
N GLN A 4 -1.44 17.43 3.74
CA GLN A 4 -0.58 17.07 4.86
C GLN A 4 0.58 16.16 4.45
N ALA A 5 0.37 15.29 3.45
CA ALA A 5 1.46 14.48 2.91
C ALA A 5 2.51 15.38 2.23
N ASN A 6 2.07 16.38 1.47
CA ASN A 6 2.94 17.35 0.80
C ASN A 6 3.72 18.23 1.76
N GLU A 7 3.16 18.60 2.92
CA GLU A 7 3.89 19.33 3.97
C GLU A 7 5.09 18.55 4.54
N ARG A 8 5.06 17.22 4.42
CA ARG A 8 6.13 16.33 4.89
C ARG A 8 7.06 15.89 3.77
N LEU A 9 6.70 16.17 2.52
CA LEU A 9 7.55 15.98 1.36
C LEU A 9 8.50 17.17 1.23
N GLY A 10 9.75 16.88 0.87
CA GLY A 10 10.73 17.93 0.51
C GLY A 10 10.39 18.53 -0.84
N ASP A 11 11.19 18.22 -1.86
CA ASP A 11 11.01 18.77 -3.21
C ASP A 11 9.92 18.05 -4.04
N GLY A 12 9.20 17.09 -3.44
CA GLY A 12 8.16 16.31 -4.10
C GLY A 12 6.77 16.92 -3.96
N HIS A 13 5.87 16.61 -4.90
CA HIS A 13 4.48 17.05 -4.84
C HIS A 13 3.52 15.91 -5.26
N LEU A 14 2.63 15.52 -4.35
CA LEU A 14 1.57 14.56 -4.62
C LEU A 14 0.29 15.28 -5.01
N THR A 15 -0.41 14.71 -5.98
CA THR A 15 -1.76 15.12 -6.37
C THR A 15 -2.73 13.96 -6.16
N LEU A 16 -4.02 14.28 -5.99
CA LEU A 16 -5.05 13.26 -5.94
C LEU A 16 -5.50 12.96 -7.37
N SER A 17 -5.38 11.69 -7.79
CA SER A 17 -5.91 11.26 -9.07
C SER A 17 -7.44 11.35 -9.10
N VAL A 18 -7.99 11.74 -10.25
CA VAL A 18 -9.44 11.71 -10.53
C VAL A 18 -9.96 10.28 -10.77
N GLN A 19 -9.06 9.33 -10.99
CA GLN A 19 -9.39 7.93 -11.23
C GLN A 19 -9.72 7.24 -9.91
N THR A 20 -10.91 6.63 -9.83
CA THR A 20 -11.30 5.74 -8.74
C THR A 20 -11.11 4.28 -9.14
N ARG A 21 -10.61 3.45 -8.22
CA ARG A 21 -10.43 2.01 -8.44
C ARG A 21 -11.01 1.21 -7.27
N PRO A 22 -11.53 -0.01 -7.51
CA PRO A 22 -12.09 -0.85 -6.45
C PRO A 22 -10.95 -1.45 -5.59
N ILE A 23 -10.54 -0.73 -4.55
CA ILE A 23 -9.57 -1.19 -3.55
C ILE A 23 -10.23 -1.22 -2.17
N ARG A 24 -9.91 -2.22 -1.34
CA ARG A 24 -10.47 -2.29 0.03
C ARG A 24 -9.87 -1.24 0.97
N GLY A 25 -8.70 -0.70 0.66
CA GLY A 25 -8.04 0.34 1.42
C GLY A 25 -6.60 0.57 0.97
N GLY A 26 -5.96 1.61 1.52
CA GLY A 26 -4.62 2.04 1.13
C GLY A 26 -4.63 3.01 -0.04
N LEU A 27 -3.55 3.03 -0.81
CA LEU A 27 -3.40 3.92 -1.97
C LEU A 27 -2.62 3.23 -3.08
N ILE A 28 -2.72 3.80 -4.27
CA ILE A 28 -1.85 3.44 -5.40
C ILE A 28 -1.06 4.70 -5.73
N LEU A 29 0.26 4.58 -5.75
CA LEU A 29 1.17 5.67 -6.09
C LEU A 29 1.58 5.51 -7.55
N SER A 30 1.45 6.58 -8.33
CA SER A 30 1.81 6.60 -9.74
C SER A 30 2.68 7.81 -10.03
N ASP A 31 3.72 7.60 -10.82
CA ASP A 31 4.59 8.61 -11.40
C ASP A 31 4.82 8.28 -12.88
N GLY A 32 4.02 8.90 -13.75
CA GLY A 32 4.00 8.60 -15.18
C GLY A 32 3.70 7.12 -15.46
N ASP A 33 4.65 6.43 -16.08
CA ASP A 33 4.55 5.02 -16.44
C ASP A 33 4.87 4.05 -15.29
N VAL A 34 5.29 4.57 -14.13
CA VAL A 34 5.61 3.76 -12.95
C VAL A 34 4.42 3.78 -11.99
N GLU A 35 4.00 2.60 -11.53
CA GLU A 35 2.96 2.44 -10.53
C GLU A 35 3.41 1.49 -9.42
N VAL A 36 3.15 1.90 -8.17
CA VAL A 36 3.40 1.10 -6.98
C VAL A 36 2.08 0.87 -6.24
N ASN A 37 1.74 -0.40 -6.07
CA ASN A 37 0.52 -0.83 -5.38
C ASN A 37 0.76 -0.90 -3.87
N CYS A 38 0.28 0.11 -3.16
CA CYS A 38 0.31 0.20 -1.68
C CYS A 38 -1.07 -0.07 -1.08
N THR A 39 -1.89 -0.92 -1.72
CA THR A 39 -3.20 -1.28 -1.20
C THR A 39 -3.08 -2.20 0.02
N PHE A 40 -4.08 -2.14 0.89
CA PHE A 40 -4.16 -3.00 2.06
C PHE A 40 -4.06 -4.49 1.70
N GLU A 41 -4.69 -4.88 0.59
CA GLU A 41 -4.71 -6.25 0.10
C GLU A 41 -3.30 -6.74 -0.28
N THR A 42 -2.51 -5.87 -0.91
CA THR A 42 -1.11 -6.15 -1.22
C THR A 42 -0.29 -6.32 0.05
N LEU A 43 -0.46 -5.43 1.04
CA LEU A 43 0.26 -5.53 2.31
C LEU A 43 -0.09 -6.82 3.07
N VAL A 44 -1.37 -7.17 3.16
CA VAL A 44 -1.81 -8.43 3.79
C VAL A 44 -1.23 -9.64 3.07
N ARG A 45 -1.19 -9.62 1.73
CA ARG A 45 -0.61 -10.70 0.94
C ARG A 45 0.89 -10.88 1.21
N LEU A 46 1.64 -9.79 1.35
CA LEU A 46 3.08 -9.83 1.67
C LEU A 46 3.30 -10.41 3.07
N LEU A 47 2.60 -9.87 4.07
CA LEU A 47 2.69 -10.34 5.46
C LEU A 47 2.31 -11.82 5.60
N ARG A 48 1.28 -12.27 4.89
CA ARG A 48 0.89 -13.69 4.89
C ARG A 48 2.06 -14.59 4.49
N GLY A 49 2.77 -14.27 3.41
CA GLY A 49 3.89 -15.08 2.95
C GLY A 49 5.03 -15.16 3.96
N GLU A 50 5.29 -14.10 4.71
CA GLU A 50 6.31 -14.09 5.77
C GLU A 50 5.87 -14.90 7.01
N MET A 51 4.58 -14.89 7.32
CA MET A 51 4.02 -15.48 8.53
C MET A 51 3.61 -16.95 8.39
N ASP A 52 3.64 -17.52 7.19
CA ASP A 52 3.13 -18.89 6.92
C ASP A 52 3.71 -19.93 7.88
N ARG A 53 5.03 -19.89 8.16
CA ARG A 53 5.68 -20.85 9.08
C ARG A 53 5.22 -20.66 10.53
N THR A 54 5.14 -19.42 11.00
CA THR A 54 4.70 -19.09 12.37
C THR A 54 3.24 -19.50 12.58
N VAL A 55 2.39 -19.30 11.57
CA VAL A 55 0.98 -19.71 11.65
C VAL A 55 0.84 -21.23 11.75
N VAL A 56 1.65 -21.99 11.00
CA VAL A 56 1.64 -23.46 11.09
C VAL A 56 2.07 -23.93 12.48
N GLU A 57 3.13 -23.34 13.05
CA GLU A 57 3.59 -23.67 14.41
C GLU A 57 2.54 -23.34 15.48
N VAL A 58 1.85 -22.20 15.39
CA VAL A 58 0.81 -21.84 16.36
C VAL A 58 -0.42 -22.76 16.27
N LEU A 59 -0.80 -23.17 15.07
CA LEU A 59 -2.03 -23.95 14.85
C LEU A 59 -1.84 -25.46 15.00
N PHE A 60 -0.63 -25.99 14.72
CA PHE A 60 -0.36 -27.42 14.62
C PHE A 60 0.94 -27.88 15.29
N GLY A 61 1.74 -26.97 15.86
CA GLY A 61 2.98 -27.27 16.58
C GLY A 61 2.75 -27.68 18.04
#